data_AF-A0A7X6PZC5-F1
#
_entry.id   AF-A0A7X6PZC5-F1
#
_cell.length_a   1.000
_cell.length_b   1.000
_cell.length_c   1.000
_cell.angle_alpha   90.00
_cell.angle_beta   90.00
_cell.angle_gamma   90.00
#
_symmetry.space_group_name_H-M   'P 1'
#
loop_
_entity.id
_entity.type
_entity.pdbx_description
1 polymer ?
#
loop_
_entity_poly.entity_id
_entity_poly.type
_entity_poly.pdbx_seq_one_letter_code
_entity_poly.pdbx_strand_id
1 'polypeptide(L)'
;MQINLNESLQLVTLADIEILTHYLKQANYLESNHNIINMYMWQDMFPLYRYIDADYALIMSKHKETHFLFMPLCQPQHIEKALLKGKELFKSMKLDFVISAATSEFKDLATQMFDNFHVSTARDGYDYVYTRESVVTLAGKKLQKRRNLYNKFVREYQGRVMMTPIHSVIPLVIEFMELLNED
;
A
#
# COMPACT_ATOMS: atom_id res chain seq x y z
N MET A 1 -9.15 15.54 15.65
CA MET A 1 -10.39 14.92 16.19
C MET A 1 -10.20 13.41 16.33
N GLN A 2 -10.54 12.79 17.48
CA GLN A 2 -10.49 11.33 17.66
C GLN A 2 -11.70 10.69 16.95
N ILE A 3 -11.48 9.61 16.19
CA ILE A 3 -12.57 8.82 15.59
C ILE A 3 -13.33 8.11 16.71
N ASN A 4 -14.65 8.24 16.72
CA ASN A 4 -15.49 7.41 17.59
C ASN A 4 -15.54 6.00 17.02
N LEU A 5 -14.69 5.12 17.55
CA LEU A 5 -14.77 3.69 17.28
C LEU A 5 -16.10 3.15 17.80
N ASN A 6 -16.75 2.32 17.00
CA ASN A 6 -17.95 1.59 17.37
C ASN A 6 -17.77 0.12 17.02
N GLU A 7 -18.77 -0.72 17.29
CA GLU A 7 -18.66 -2.17 17.06
C GLU A 7 -18.26 -2.54 15.62
N SER A 8 -18.55 -1.67 14.65
CA SER A 8 -18.32 -1.92 13.22
C SER A 8 -16.99 -1.39 12.69
N LEU A 9 -16.42 -0.33 13.26
CA LEU A 9 -15.12 0.24 12.86
C LEU A 9 -14.07 -0.01 13.95
N GLN A 10 -13.16 -0.93 13.67
CA GLN A 10 -12.18 -1.45 14.65
C GLN A 10 -10.76 -1.10 14.23
N LEU A 11 -9.85 -0.96 15.20
CA LEU A 11 -8.41 -0.86 14.90
C LEU A 11 -7.92 -2.14 14.21
N VAL A 12 -7.07 -1.99 13.21
CA VAL A 12 -6.36 -3.13 12.60
C VAL A 12 -5.31 -3.64 13.59
N THR A 13 -5.25 -4.96 13.75
CA THR A 13 -4.27 -5.65 14.59
C THR A 13 -3.68 -6.83 13.83
N LEU A 14 -2.60 -7.44 14.35
CA LEU A 14 -1.98 -8.61 13.73
C LEU A 14 -2.93 -9.80 13.52
N ALA A 15 -4.02 -9.89 14.29
CA ALA A 15 -5.05 -10.92 14.12
C ALA A 15 -5.81 -10.78 12.78
N ASP A 16 -5.76 -9.60 12.15
CA ASP A 16 -6.50 -9.30 10.93
C ASP A 16 -5.71 -9.61 9.65
N ILE A 17 -4.45 -10.06 9.76
CA ILE A 17 -3.59 -10.34 8.61
C ILE A 17 -4.26 -11.32 7.64
N GLU A 18 -4.87 -12.39 8.15
CA GLU A 18 -5.48 -13.42 7.31
C GLU A 18 -6.68 -12.88 6.51
N ILE A 19 -7.62 -12.22 7.19
CA ILE A 19 -8.84 -11.70 6.56
C ILE A 19 -8.54 -10.54 5.60
N LEU A 20 -7.62 -9.64 5.96
CA LEU A 20 -7.23 -8.54 5.08
C LEU A 20 -6.46 -9.05 3.86
N THR A 21 -5.61 -10.08 4.04
CA THR A 21 -4.94 -10.74 2.90
C THR A 21 -5.95 -11.38 1.94
N HIS A 22 -7.03 -11.95 2.47
CA HIS A 22 -8.11 -12.48 1.64
C HIS A 22 -8.74 -11.39 0.76
N TYR A 23 -9.18 -10.27 1.35
CA TYR A 23 -9.80 -9.18 0.58
C TYR A 23 -8.82 -8.43 -0.33
N LEU A 24 -7.56 -8.26 0.07
CA LEU A 24 -6.51 -7.69 -0.79
C LEU A 24 -6.33 -8.52 -2.06
N LYS A 25 -6.35 -9.86 -1.96
CA LYS A 25 -6.29 -10.76 -3.12
C LYS A 25 -7.51 -10.62 -4.03
N GLN A 26 -8.69 -10.41 -3.46
CA GLN A 26 -9.91 -10.18 -4.26
C GLN A 26 -9.86 -8.85 -5.02
N ALA A 27 -9.36 -7.80 -4.36
CA ALA A 27 -9.22 -6.47 -4.96
C ALA A 27 -8.14 -6.42 -6.05
N ASN A 28 -7.06 -7.17 -5.85
CA ASN A 28 -5.97 -7.36 -6.81
C ASN A 28 -5.36 -6.04 -7.33
N TYR A 29 -5.23 -5.06 -6.44
CA TYR A 29 -4.51 -3.83 -6.73
C TYR A 29 -3.00 -4.10 -6.80
N LEU A 30 -2.33 -3.40 -7.71
CA LEU A 30 -0.88 -3.56 -7.96
C LEU A 30 -0.04 -2.42 -7.38
N GLU A 31 -0.69 -1.39 -6.84
CA GLU A 31 0.00 -0.27 -6.21
C GLU A 31 0.46 -0.65 -4.78
N SER A 32 1.41 0.11 -4.26
CA SER A 32 2.21 -0.27 -3.09
C SER A 32 1.48 -0.13 -1.75
N ASN A 33 0.45 0.73 -1.65
CA ASN A 33 -0.29 0.94 -0.41
C ASN A 33 -1.20 -0.25 -0.07
N HIS A 34 -1.73 -0.96 -1.06
CA HIS A 34 -2.55 -2.16 -0.94
C HIS A 34 -1.68 -3.42 -0.86
N ASN A 35 -0.66 -3.34 -0.01
CA ASN A 35 0.22 -4.44 0.37
C ASN A 35 0.16 -4.65 1.88
N ILE A 36 -0.12 -5.88 2.32
CA ILE A 36 -0.29 -6.18 3.75
C ILE A 36 0.94 -5.83 4.59
N ILE A 37 2.15 -6.03 4.07
CA ILE A 37 3.37 -5.70 4.82
C ILE A 37 3.52 -4.18 4.92
N ASN A 38 3.26 -3.45 3.84
CA ASN A 38 3.33 -1.99 3.83
C ASN A 38 2.32 -1.38 4.83
N MET A 39 1.07 -1.85 4.80
CA MET A 39 0.03 -1.40 5.74
C MET A 39 0.48 -1.53 7.21
N TYR A 40 1.03 -2.68 7.60
CA TYR A 40 1.44 -2.92 8.98
C TYR A 40 2.77 -2.24 9.34
N MET A 41 3.71 -2.13 8.40
CA MET A 41 4.98 -1.43 8.63
C MET A 41 4.77 0.04 8.97
N TRP A 42 3.74 0.66 8.39
CA TRP A 42 3.45 2.09 8.55
C TRP A 42 2.34 2.38 9.58
N GLN A 43 1.75 1.36 10.20
CA GLN A 43 0.58 1.52 11.06
C GLN A 43 0.79 2.45 12.27
N ASP A 44 2.01 2.55 12.78
CA ASP A 44 2.35 3.42 13.91
C ASP A 44 2.30 4.91 13.54
N MET A 45 2.65 5.24 12.29
CA MET A 45 2.54 6.60 11.74
C MET A 45 1.16 6.88 11.15
N PHE A 46 0.54 5.85 10.59
CA PHE A 46 -0.73 5.92 9.87
C PHE A 46 -1.68 4.86 10.45
N PRO A 47 -2.35 5.16 11.57
CA PRO A 47 -3.23 4.18 12.22
C PRO A 47 -4.28 3.68 11.22
N LEU A 48 -4.49 2.37 11.22
CA LEU A 48 -5.41 1.70 10.32
C LEU A 48 -6.67 1.27 11.08
N TYR A 49 -7.82 1.54 10.48
CA TYR A 49 -9.12 1.13 10.97
C TYR A 49 -9.82 0.30 9.90
N ARG A 50 -10.49 -0.76 10.30
CA ARG A 50 -11.19 -1.67 9.40
C ARG A 50 -12.68 -1.75 9.68
N TYR A 51 -13.42 -1.93 8.60
CA TYR A 51 -14.80 -2.41 8.59
C TYR A 51 -14.86 -3.64 7.70
N ILE A 52 -15.44 -4.73 8.18
CA ILE A 52 -15.53 -6.01 7.46
C ILE A 52 -17.00 -6.35 7.21
N ASP A 53 -17.34 -6.54 5.94
CA ASP A 53 -18.61 -7.10 5.45
C ASP A 53 -18.36 -8.52 4.91
N ALA A 54 -19.39 -9.27 4.56
CA ALA A 54 -19.22 -10.54 3.86
C ALA A 54 -18.56 -10.34 2.48
N ASP A 55 -18.89 -9.26 1.77
CA ASP A 55 -18.50 -9.06 0.37
C ASP A 55 -17.27 -8.15 0.18
N TYR A 56 -16.90 -7.37 1.20
CA TYR A 56 -15.84 -6.37 1.10
C TYR A 56 -15.21 -6.04 2.45
N ALA A 57 -13.97 -5.54 2.42
CA ALA A 57 -13.36 -4.85 3.54
C ALA A 57 -13.06 -3.39 3.18
N LEU A 58 -13.22 -2.51 4.15
CA LEU A 58 -12.83 -1.10 4.06
C LEU A 58 -11.70 -0.85 5.03
N ILE A 59 -10.63 -0.23 4.54
CA ILE A 59 -9.54 0.29 5.38
C ILE A 59 -9.58 1.82 5.35
N MET A 60 -9.63 2.40 6.53
CA MET A 60 -9.50 3.82 6.76
C MET A 60 -8.18 4.12 7.45
N SER A 61 -7.61 5.29 7.16
CA SER A 61 -6.45 5.79 7.87
C SER A 61 -6.53 7.30 8.05
N LYS A 62 -5.52 7.85 8.71
CA LYS A 62 -5.39 9.27 9.02
C LYS A 62 -3.97 9.71 8.70
N HIS A 63 -3.84 10.81 7.98
CA HIS A 63 -2.57 11.52 7.81
C HIS A 63 -2.77 13.01 8.13
N LYS A 64 -2.00 13.52 9.10
CA LYS A 64 -2.22 14.85 9.69
C LYS A 64 -3.68 14.95 10.14
N GLU A 65 -4.43 15.99 9.82
CA GLU A 65 -5.85 16.10 10.23
C GLU A 65 -6.85 15.48 9.25
N THR A 66 -6.38 14.86 8.17
CA THR A 66 -7.25 14.28 7.14
C THR A 66 -7.41 12.79 7.34
N HIS A 67 -8.66 12.36 7.51
CA HIS A 67 -9.04 10.96 7.44
C HIS A 67 -9.35 10.59 6.00
N PHE A 68 -8.99 9.39 5.58
CA PHE A 68 -9.25 8.92 4.24
C PHE A 68 -9.53 7.43 4.22
N LEU A 69 -10.29 7.02 3.21
CA LEU A 69 -10.51 5.64 2.84
C LEU A 69 -9.44 5.24 1.82
N PHE A 70 -8.88 4.05 1.96
CA PHE A 70 -8.19 3.39 0.85
C PHE A 70 -9.20 2.95 -0.22
N MET A 71 -8.75 2.39 -1.34
CA MET A 71 -9.69 1.78 -2.28
C MET A 71 -10.35 0.57 -1.60
N PRO A 72 -11.66 0.33 -1.77
CA PRO A 72 -12.33 -0.81 -1.17
C PRO A 72 -11.66 -2.15 -1.53
N LEU A 73 -11.50 -3.02 -0.55
CA LEU A 73 -10.92 -4.33 -0.75
C LEU A 73 -12.02 -5.34 -1.11
N CYS A 74 -12.34 -5.46 -2.40
CA CYS A 74 -13.37 -6.37 -2.86
C CYS A 74 -13.26 -6.68 -4.36
N GLN A 75 -14.06 -7.65 -4.82
CA GLN A 75 -14.29 -7.86 -6.24
C GLN A 75 -14.99 -6.64 -6.89
N PRO A 76 -14.82 -6.39 -8.21
CA PRO A 76 -15.35 -5.21 -8.87
C PRO A 76 -16.86 -4.97 -8.68
N GLN A 77 -17.67 -6.02 -8.65
CA GLN A 77 -19.13 -5.90 -8.50
C GLN A 77 -19.59 -5.36 -7.13
N HIS A 78 -18.71 -5.35 -6.12
CA HIS A 78 -19.05 -4.88 -4.77
C HIS A 78 -18.54 -3.46 -4.47
N ILE A 79 -17.81 -2.83 -5.40
CA ILE A 79 -17.21 -1.50 -5.18
C ILE A 79 -18.25 -0.44 -4.86
N GLU A 80 -19.41 -0.46 -5.53
CA GLU A 80 -20.48 0.53 -5.28
C GLU A 80 -21.02 0.42 -3.85
N LYS A 81 -21.39 -0.80 -3.45
CA LYS A 81 -21.87 -1.11 -2.10
C LYS A 81 -20.83 -0.68 -1.06
N ALA A 82 -19.56 -0.98 -1.29
CA ALA A 82 -18.47 -0.65 -0.39
C ALA A 82 -18.22 0.87 -0.28
N LEU A 83 -18.26 1.60 -1.39
CA LEU A 83 -18.11 3.07 -1.39
C LEU A 83 -19.28 3.77 -0.72
N LEU A 84 -20.51 3.30 -0.93
CA LEU A 84 -21.68 3.82 -0.22
C LEU A 84 -21.54 3.63 1.30
N LYS A 85 -21.03 2.46 1.73
CA LYS A 85 -20.73 2.23 3.15
C LYS A 85 -19.62 3.14 3.67
N GLY A 86 -18.56 3.35 2.88
CA GLY A 86 -17.52 4.32 3.20
C GLY A 86 -18.09 5.72 3.42
N LYS A 87 -18.95 6.21 2.52
CA LYS A 87 -19.63 7.51 2.68
C LYS A 87 -20.47 7.59 3.95
N GLU A 88 -21.21 6.53 4.26
CA GLU A 88 -22.01 6.42 5.50
C GLU A 88 -21.13 6.54 6.75
N LEU A 89 -20.01 5.81 6.78
CA LEU A 89 -19.05 5.85 7.89
C LEU A 89 -18.52 7.26 8.10
N PHE A 90 -18.00 7.90 7.05
CA PHE A 90 -17.49 9.28 7.11
C PHE A 90 -18.55 10.28 7.57
N LYS A 91 -19.77 10.17 7.04
CA LYS A 91 -20.90 11.02 7.46
C LYS A 91 -21.23 10.85 8.94
N SER A 92 -21.25 9.61 9.45
CA SER A 92 -21.52 9.33 10.87
C SER A 92 -20.46 9.93 11.80
N MET A 93 -19.22 10.02 11.33
CA MET A 93 -18.09 10.65 12.02
C MET A 93 -18.00 12.16 11.81
N LYS A 94 -18.92 12.75 11.04
CA LYS A 94 -18.90 14.18 10.64
C LYS A 94 -17.59 14.56 9.93
N LEU A 95 -17.11 13.69 9.06
CA LEU A 95 -15.91 13.86 8.25
C LEU A 95 -16.27 14.00 6.76
N ASP A 96 -15.48 14.77 6.02
CA ASP A 96 -15.57 14.81 4.56
C ASP A 96 -15.12 13.48 3.96
N PHE A 97 -15.86 12.97 2.98
CA PHE A 97 -15.52 11.70 2.35
C PHE A 97 -14.31 11.86 1.43
N VAL A 98 -13.16 11.36 1.89
CA VAL A 98 -11.89 11.41 1.16
C VAL A 98 -11.43 10.00 0.83
N ILE A 99 -11.01 9.79 -0.40
CA ILE A 99 -10.32 8.58 -0.84
C ILE A 99 -8.88 8.95 -1.16
N SER A 100 -7.91 8.20 -0.63
CA SER A 100 -6.48 8.40 -0.90
C SER A 100 -5.82 7.12 -1.40
N ALA A 101 -4.61 7.25 -1.96
CA ALA A 101 -3.91 6.18 -2.65
C ALA A 101 -4.75 5.50 -3.76
N ALA A 102 -5.60 6.27 -4.43
CA ALA A 102 -6.40 5.80 -5.55
C ALA A 102 -5.56 5.76 -6.83
N THR A 103 -5.64 4.64 -7.56
CA THR A 103 -5.06 4.57 -8.91
C THR A 103 -5.89 5.43 -9.88
N SER A 104 -5.32 5.71 -11.05
CA SER A 104 -6.04 6.42 -12.11
C SER A 104 -7.33 5.70 -12.51
N GLU A 105 -7.28 4.37 -12.63
CA GLU A 105 -8.41 3.52 -13.01
C GLU A 105 -9.53 3.58 -11.96
N PHE A 106 -9.17 3.50 -10.67
CA PHE A 106 -10.15 3.60 -9.59
C PHE A 106 -10.74 4.99 -9.49
N LYS A 107 -9.93 6.04 -9.66
CA LYS A 107 -10.41 7.43 -9.71
C LYS A 107 -11.44 7.61 -10.83
N ASP A 108 -11.17 7.10 -12.04
CA ASP A 108 -12.12 7.19 -13.15
C ASP A 108 -13.44 6.49 -12.81
N LEU A 109 -13.36 5.28 -12.25
CA LEU A 109 -14.52 4.52 -11.79
C LEU A 109 -15.33 5.28 -10.73
N ALA A 110 -14.69 5.77 -9.66
CA ALA A 110 -15.36 6.47 -8.57
C ALA A 110 -16.05 7.77 -9.03
N THR A 111 -15.41 8.53 -9.94
CA THR A 111 -15.98 9.77 -10.49
C THR A 111 -17.14 9.56 -11.45
N GLN A 112 -17.26 8.36 -12.04
CA GLN A 112 -18.44 7.99 -12.83
C GLN A 112 -19.62 7.58 -11.96
N MET A 113 -19.34 7.03 -10.77
CA MET A 113 -20.36 6.52 -9.85
C MET A 113 -20.95 7.60 -8.95
N PHE A 114 -20.15 8.61 -8.58
CA PHE A 114 -20.60 9.69 -7.72
C PHE A 114 -20.17 11.05 -8.26
N ASP A 115 -21.14 11.96 -8.31
CA ASP A 115 -20.87 13.36 -8.57
C ASP A 115 -20.11 14.01 -7.40
N ASN A 116 -19.47 15.16 -7.68
CA ASN A 116 -18.87 16.07 -6.71
C ASN A 116 -17.57 15.62 -6.02
N PHE A 117 -16.75 14.80 -6.68
CA PHE A 117 -15.36 14.63 -6.24
C PHE A 117 -14.47 15.78 -6.72
N HIS A 118 -13.69 16.33 -5.80
CA HIS A 118 -12.50 17.12 -6.15
C HIS A 118 -11.29 16.16 -6.25
N VAL A 119 -10.67 16.09 -7.42
CA VAL A 119 -9.54 15.19 -7.66
C VAL A 119 -8.23 15.97 -7.70
N SER A 120 -7.26 15.53 -6.91
CA SER A 120 -5.89 16.05 -6.91
C SER A 120 -4.89 14.91 -6.97
N THR A 121 -3.74 15.13 -7.62
CA THR A 121 -2.64 14.16 -7.67
C THR A 121 -1.40 14.69 -6.98
N ALA A 122 -0.63 13.80 -6.36
CA ALA A 122 0.66 14.11 -5.76
C ALA A 122 1.74 13.27 -6.48
N ARG A 123 2.56 13.92 -7.31
CA ARG A 123 3.56 13.23 -8.16
C ARG A 123 4.55 12.41 -7.34
N ASP A 124 4.91 12.89 -6.16
CA ASP A 124 5.87 12.24 -5.25
C ASP A 124 5.35 10.91 -4.68
N GLY A 125 4.03 10.68 -4.73
CA GLY A 125 3.39 9.44 -4.28
C GLY A 125 3.19 8.40 -5.37
N TYR A 126 3.79 8.57 -6.56
CA TYR A 126 3.59 7.64 -7.67
C TYR A 126 4.52 6.43 -7.56
N ASP A 127 3.96 5.24 -7.74
CA ASP A 127 4.74 4.01 -7.81
C ASP A 127 5.54 3.89 -9.10
N TYR A 128 6.74 3.31 -8.96
CA TYR A 128 7.57 2.89 -10.08
C TYR A 128 7.32 1.41 -10.38
N VAL A 129 6.55 1.14 -11.42
CA VAL A 129 6.23 -0.24 -11.84
C VAL A 129 7.19 -0.69 -12.94
N TYR A 130 7.77 -1.88 -12.76
CA TYR A 130 8.67 -2.51 -13.73
C TYR A 130 8.17 -3.90 -14.10
N THR A 131 8.40 -4.33 -15.34
CA THR A 131 8.17 -5.74 -15.69
C THR A 131 9.25 -6.61 -15.06
N ARG A 132 8.86 -7.78 -14.55
CA ARG A 132 9.81 -8.76 -13.99
C ARG A 132 10.94 -9.06 -14.95
N GLU A 133 10.62 -9.29 -16.22
CA GLU A 133 11.60 -9.60 -17.26
C GLU A 133 12.65 -8.50 -17.41
N SER A 134 12.25 -7.23 -17.37
CA SER A 134 13.19 -6.11 -17.50
C SER A 134 14.19 -6.05 -16.34
N VAL A 135 13.74 -6.32 -15.12
CA VAL A 135 14.59 -6.30 -13.91
C VAL A 135 15.53 -7.50 -13.87
N VAL A 136 15.04 -8.69 -14.25
CA VAL A 136 15.82 -9.94 -14.21
C VAL A 136 16.88 -9.97 -15.31
N THR A 137 16.51 -9.62 -16.55
CA THR A 137 17.42 -9.76 -17.70
C THR A 137 18.33 -8.56 -17.89
N LEU A 138 17.90 -7.38 -17.40
CA LEU A 138 18.51 -6.09 -17.72
C LEU A 138 18.72 -5.89 -19.23
N ALA A 139 17.86 -6.47 -20.07
CA ALA A 139 18.05 -6.50 -21.51
C ALA A 139 17.73 -5.15 -22.20
N GLY A 140 18.26 -4.99 -23.42
CA GLY A 140 18.03 -3.82 -24.26
C GLY A 140 18.91 -2.61 -23.95
N LYS A 141 18.79 -1.59 -24.82
CA LYS A 141 19.61 -0.37 -24.80
C LYS A 141 19.33 0.50 -23.58
N LYS A 142 18.07 0.62 -23.15
CA LYS A 142 17.67 1.44 -21.99
C LYS A 142 18.31 0.96 -20.68
N LEU A 143 18.54 -0.34 -20.53
CA LEU A 143 19.10 -0.95 -19.31
C LEU A 143 20.61 -1.21 -19.38
N GLN A 144 21.28 -0.82 -20.48
CA GLN A 144 22.71 -1.05 -20.68
C GLN A 144 23.58 -0.48 -19.54
N LYS A 145 23.25 0.72 -19.04
CA LYS A 145 23.99 1.31 -17.91
C LYS A 145 23.86 0.46 -16.63
N ARG A 146 22.65 -0.03 -16.31
CA ARG A 146 22.42 -0.91 -15.14
C ARG A 146 23.14 -2.24 -15.28
N ARG A 147 23.10 -2.85 -16.47
CA ARG A 147 23.83 -4.09 -16.78
C ARG A 147 25.35 -3.91 -16.65
N ASN A 148 25.89 -2.78 -17.09
CA ASN A 148 27.32 -2.48 -16.92
C ASN A 148 27.71 -2.32 -15.43
N LEU A 149 26.87 -1.66 -14.63
CA LEU A 149 27.09 -1.53 -13.17
C LEU A 149 27.05 -2.91 -12.49
N TYR A 150 26.07 -3.74 -12.81
CA TYR A 150 25.99 -5.12 -12.32
C TYR A 150 27.24 -5.92 -12.69
N ASN A 151 27.64 -5.90 -13.96
CA ASN A 151 28.84 -6.61 -14.41
C ASN A 151 30.12 -6.09 -13.73
N LYS A 152 30.21 -4.79 -13.45
CA LYS A 152 31.32 -4.21 -12.69
C LYS A 152 31.33 -4.74 -11.25
N PHE A 153 30.18 -4.69 -10.57
CA PHE A 153 30.03 -5.22 -9.20
C PHE A 153 30.42 -6.71 -9.13
N VAL A 154 29.91 -7.54 -10.03
CA VAL A 154 30.24 -8.97 -10.06
C VAL A 154 31.74 -9.21 -10.22
N ARG A 155 32.43 -8.46 -11.10
CA ARG A 155 33.89 -8.58 -11.27
C ARG A 155 34.66 -8.12 -10.05
N GLU A 156 34.30 -6.98 -9.46
CA GLU A 156 35.05 -6.39 -8.34
C GLU A 156 34.84 -7.19 -7.05
N TYR A 157 33.64 -7.73 -6.82
CA TYR A 157 33.25 -8.38 -5.57
C TYR A 157 33.11 -9.91 -5.68
N GLN A 158 33.68 -10.50 -6.74
CA GLN A 158 33.64 -11.95 -6.95
C GLN A 158 34.20 -12.70 -5.73
N GLY A 159 33.47 -13.72 -5.26
CA GLY A 159 33.86 -14.51 -4.09
C GLY A 159 33.67 -13.82 -2.73
N ARG A 160 33.18 -12.58 -2.71
CA ARG A 160 32.95 -11.78 -1.48
C ARG A 160 31.48 -11.53 -1.18
N VAL A 161 30.57 -12.08 -1.98
CA VAL A 161 29.12 -11.85 -1.87
C VAL A 161 28.40 -13.19 -1.73
N MET A 162 27.43 -13.24 -0.82
CA MET A 162 26.54 -14.37 -0.62
C MET A 162 25.09 -13.89 -0.67
N MET A 163 24.22 -14.65 -1.33
CA MET A 163 22.77 -14.45 -1.22
C MET A 163 22.24 -15.37 -0.13
N THR A 164 21.55 -14.80 0.85
CA THR A 164 20.91 -15.55 1.93
C THR A 164 19.52 -14.99 2.20
N PRO A 165 18.55 -15.80 2.66
CA PRO A 165 17.27 -15.28 3.10
C PRO A 165 17.45 -14.25 4.22
N ILE A 166 16.82 -13.09 4.11
CA ILE A 166 17.01 -11.97 5.05
C ILE A 166 16.73 -12.38 6.52
N HIS A 167 15.76 -13.27 6.74
CA HIS A 167 15.42 -13.76 8.07
C HIS A 167 16.55 -14.55 8.76
N SER A 168 17.54 -15.05 8.00
CA SER A 168 18.71 -15.75 8.56
C SER A 168 19.78 -14.80 9.09
N VAL A 169 19.69 -13.51 8.78
CA VAL A 169 20.72 -12.51 9.06
C VAL A 169 20.16 -11.22 9.68
N ILE A 170 18.97 -11.27 10.28
CA ILE A 170 18.31 -10.10 10.90
C ILE A 170 19.25 -9.32 11.85
N PRO A 171 20.01 -9.95 12.77
CA PRO A 171 20.91 -9.21 13.65
C PRO A 171 21.95 -8.38 12.89
N LEU A 172 22.54 -8.93 11.82
CA LEU A 172 23.52 -8.24 10.99
C LEU A 172 22.89 -7.08 10.20
N VAL A 173 21.64 -7.24 9.76
CA VAL A 173 20.91 -6.17 9.08
C VAL A 173 20.64 -5.02 10.06
N ILE A 174 20.26 -5.30 11.30
CA ILE A 174 20.04 -4.27 12.33
C ILE A 174 21.33 -3.50 12.60
N GLU A 175 22.43 -4.22 12.87
CA GLU A 175 23.76 -3.60 13.09
C GLU A 175 24.17 -2.71 11.91
N PHE A 176 23.97 -3.17 10.67
CA PHE A 176 24.26 -2.38 9.48
C PHE A 176 23.39 -1.11 9.37
N MET A 177 22.10 -1.20 9.72
CA MET A 177 21.19 -0.05 9.69
C MET A 177 21.53 0.96 10.78
N GLU A 178 22.00 0.51 11.95
CA GLU A 178 22.48 1.40 13.02
C GLU A 178 23.71 2.19 12.57
N LEU A 179 24.68 1.53 11.92
CA LEU A 179 25.85 2.20 11.34
C LEU A 179 25.49 3.26 10.30
N LEU A 180 24.46 3.02 9.47
CA LEU A 180 24.01 3.99 8.46
C LEU A 180 23.30 5.22 9.03
N ASN A 181 22.77 5.15 10.26
CA ASN A 181 22.06 6.26 10.90
C ASN A 181 23.00 7.20 11.67
N GLU A 182 24.29 6.86 11.79
CA GLU A 182 25.31 7.67 12.46
C GLU A 182 25.97 8.71 11.52
N ASP A 183 25.71 8.65 10.21
CA ASP A 183 26.14 9.59 9.16
C ASP A 183 25.01 10.57 8.75
#